data_AF-A0A5B7TNK5-F1
#
_entry.id   AF-A0A5B7TNK5-F1
#
_cell.length_a   1.000
_cell.length_b   1.000
_cell.length_c   1.000
_cell.angle_alpha   90.00
_cell.angle_beta   90.00
_cell.angle_gamma   90.00
#
_symmetry.space_group_name_H-M   'P 1'
#
loop_
_entity.id
_entity.type
_entity.pdbx_description
1 polymer ?
#
loop_
_entity_poly.entity_id
_entity_poly.type
_entity_poly.pdbx_seq_one_letter_code
_entity_poly.pdbx_strand_id
1 'polypeptide(L)'
;MENKEPNWTKNELKIYILLLCANADSKIKKKELKLIKSSADPTTFKPIYKEFKNDDEDTRFDKIEYVIGKHEYTHEELNDLKRDVFKIFNSDDKFVTNERYLEKVLDNILY
;
A
#
# COMPACT_ATOMS: atom_id res chain seq x y z
N MET A 1 -4.28 22.00 6.34
CA MET A 1 -2.94 21.71 5.78
C MET A 1 -3.15 21.38 4.31
N GLU A 2 -2.34 21.91 3.39
CA GLU A 2 -2.48 21.55 1.97
C GLU A 2 -2.20 20.04 1.85
N ASN A 3 -3.26 19.23 1.77
CA ASN A 3 -3.16 17.84 1.34
C ASN A 3 -2.68 17.89 -0.10
N LYS A 4 -1.35 17.84 -0.28
CA LYS A 4 -0.73 17.72 -1.59
C LYS A 4 -1.18 16.39 -2.16
N GLU A 5 -2.21 16.48 -2.97
CA GLU A 5 -2.73 15.47 -3.88
C GLU A 5 -1.55 14.77 -4.56
N PRO A 6 -1.23 13.52 -4.18
CA PRO A 6 -0.09 12.85 -4.76
C PRO A 6 -0.36 12.55 -6.23
N ASN A 7 0.58 12.90 -7.10
CA ASN A 7 0.60 12.45 -8.49
C ASN A 7 1.43 11.17 -8.58
N TRP A 8 1.03 10.14 -7.83
CA TRP A 8 1.69 8.84 -7.83
C TRP A 8 1.28 8.05 -9.07
N THR A 9 2.25 7.37 -9.67
CA THR A 9 2.00 6.29 -10.63
C THR A 9 1.34 5.08 -9.95
N LYS A 10 0.74 4.20 -10.74
CA LYS A 10 0.18 2.93 -10.24
C LYS A 10 1.21 2.11 -9.43
N ASN A 11 2.47 2.14 -9.84
CA ASN A 11 3.56 1.46 -9.11
C ASN A 11 3.85 2.12 -7.75
N GLU A 12 3.87 3.45 -7.69
CA GLU A 12 4.05 4.20 -6.45
C GLU A 12 2.91 3.97 -5.47
N LEU A 13 1.66 4.02 -5.96
CA LEU A 13 0.47 3.69 -5.16
C LEU A 13 0.54 2.25 -4.65
N LYS A 14 0.91 1.29 -5.51
CA LYS A 14 1.10 -0.11 -5.11
C LYS A 14 2.10 -0.24 -3.96
N ILE A 15 3.26 0.41 -4.05
CA ILE A 15 4.27 0.39 -2.97
C ILE A 15 3.69 1.00 -1.68
N TYR A 16 2.94 2.09 -1.79
CA TYR A 16 2.33 2.76 -0.65
C TYR A 16 1.28 1.88 0.04
N ILE A 17 0.42 1.19 -0.72
CA ILE A 17 -0.56 0.21 -0.20
C ILE A 17 0.16 -0.96 0.48
N LEU A 18 1.24 -1.49 -0.12
CA LEU A 18 2.03 -2.56 0.48
C LEU A 18 2.67 -2.14 1.82
N LEU A 19 3.12 -0.88 1.92
CA LEU A 19 3.64 -0.31 3.17
C LEU A 19 2.55 -0.14 4.22
N LEU A 20 1.35 0.30 3.82
CA LEU A 20 0.19 0.40 4.70
C LEU A 20 -0.16 -0.98 5.28
N CYS A 21 -0.23 -2.00 4.42
CA CYS A 21 -0.48 -3.38 4.79
C CYS A 21 0.59 -3.94 5.74
N ALA A 22 1.87 -3.66 5.47
CA ALA A 22 2.97 -4.05 6.36
C ALA A 22 3.01 -3.25 7.68
N ASN A 23 2.33 -2.10 7.75
CA ASN A 23 2.19 -1.30 8.96
C ASN A 23 0.84 -1.53 9.66
N ALA A 24 0.05 -2.51 9.25
CA ALA A 24 -1.28 -2.75 9.82
C ALA A 24 -1.24 -3.09 11.32
N ASP A 25 -0.16 -3.73 11.80
CA ASP A 25 0.08 -3.95 13.24
C ASP A 25 0.84 -2.78 13.91
N SER A 26 0.82 -1.60 13.30
CA SER A 26 1.61 -0.41 13.65
C SER A 26 3.13 -0.62 13.58
N LYS A 27 3.63 -1.70 12.96
CA LYS A 27 5.07 -1.98 12.89
C LYS A 27 5.49 -2.76 11.66
N ILE A 28 6.13 -2.07 10.71
CA ILE A 28 6.79 -2.72 9.58
C ILE A 28 7.99 -3.56 10.02
N LYS A 29 7.98 -4.86 9.74
CA LYS A 29 9.08 -5.78 10.04
C LYS A 29 10.13 -5.75 8.93
N LYS A 30 11.37 -6.08 9.29
CA LYS A 30 12.50 -6.10 8.34
C LYS A 30 12.28 -7.07 7.18
N LYS A 31 11.58 -8.19 7.42
CA LYS A 31 11.26 -9.20 6.39
C LYS A 31 10.29 -8.63 5.34
N GLU A 32 9.20 -8.00 5.79
CA GLU A 32 8.20 -7.36 4.93
C GLU A 32 8.82 -6.21 4.13
N LEU A 33 9.61 -5.35 4.79
CA LEU A 33 10.32 -4.26 4.13
C LEU A 33 11.27 -4.78 3.03
N LYS A 34 11.91 -5.94 3.25
CA LYS A 34 12.78 -6.56 2.26
C LYS A 34 11.99 -7.13 1.08
N LEU A 35 10.79 -7.67 1.32
CA LEU A 35 9.90 -8.15 0.26
C LEU A 35 9.41 -6.98 -0.61
N ILE A 36 8.94 -5.89 0.01
CA ILE A 36 8.49 -4.69 -0.73
C ILE A 36 9.63 -4.11 -1.57
N LYS A 37 10.84 -4.03 -1.01
CA LYS A 37 12.04 -3.58 -1.74
C LYS A 37 12.46 -4.52 -2.85
N SER A 38 12.10 -5.80 -2.77
CA SER A 38 12.41 -6.78 -3.83
C SER A 38 11.39 -6.73 -4.96
N SER A 39 10.17 -6.25 -4.71
CA SER A 39 9.12 -6.08 -5.71
C SER A 39 9.08 -4.68 -6.33
N ALA A 40 9.87 -3.74 -5.82
CA ALA A 40 9.84 -2.34 -6.21
C ALA A 40 11.24 -1.80 -6.51
N ASP A 41 11.33 -0.90 -7.49
CA ASP A 41 12.58 -0.22 -7.79
C ASP A 41 13.04 0.65 -6.60
N PRO A 42 14.34 0.62 -6.23
CA PRO A 42 14.86 1.41 -5.11
C PRO A 42 14.67 2.93 -5.27
N THR A 43 14.63 3.40 -6.51
CA THR A 43 14.42 4.80 -6.90
C THR A 43 13.00 5.26 -6.58
N THR A 44 12.02 4.38 -6.73
CA THR A 44 10.59 4.63 -6.44
C THR A 44 10.27 4.34 -4.97
N PHE A 45 10.89 3.30 -4.39
CA PHE A 45 10.65 2.91 -3.01
C PHE A 45 11.07 3.97 -2.00
N LYS A 46 12.26 4.58 -2.16
CA LYS A 46 12.81 5.56 -1.20
C LYS A 46 11.90 6.79 -0.97
N PRO A 47 11.44 7.52 -2.01
CA PRO A 47 10.59 8.68 -1.82
C PRO A 47 9.24 8.29 -1.19
N ILE A 48 8.61 7.24 -1.71
CA ILE A 48 7.32 6.73 -1.21
C ILE A 48 7.42 6.28 0.25
N TYR A 49 8.47 5.56 0.63
CA TYR A 49 8.68 5.16 2.02
C TYR A 49 8.91 6.34 2.95
N LYS A 50 9.63 7.38 2.49
CA LYS A 50 9.84 8.60 3.27
C LYS A 50 8.53 9.36 3.48
N GLU A 51 7.71 9.45 2.44
CA GLU A 51 6.38 10.07 2.49
C GLU A 51 5.46 9.30 3.45
N PHE A 52 5.33 7.98 3.28
CA PHE A 52 4.56 7.11 4.15
C PHE A 52 4.92 7.25 5.64
N LYS A 53 6.21 7.40 5.95
CA LYS A 53 6.69 7.54 7.34
C LYS A 53 6.35 8.90 7.96
N ASN A 54 6.13 9.92 7.13
CA ASN A 54 5.73 11.26 7.57
C ASN A 54 4.21 11.42 7.65
N ASP A 55 3.46 10.59 6.93
CA ASP A 55 1.99 10.61 6.91
C ASP A 55 1.42 9.86 8.13
N ASP A 56 0.38 10.42 8.75
CA ASP A 56 -0.47 9.74 9.73
C ASP A 56 -1.45 8.76 9.06
N GLU A 57 -2.21 8.02 9.87
CA GLU A 57 -3.12 6.99 9.36
C GLU A 57 -4.21 7.56 8.45
N ASP A 58 -4.86 8.65 8.86
CA ASP A 58 -5.93 9.29 8.10
C ASP A 58 -5.39 9.82 6.75
N THR A 59 -4.24 10.50 6.78
CA THR A 59 -3.57 11.01 5.59
C THR A 59 -3.20 9.90 4.60
N ARG A 60 -2.79 8.73 5.10
CA ARG A 60 -2.46 7.58 4.24
C ARG A 60 -3.67 7.08 3.48
N PHE A 61 -4.82 6.99 4.16
CA PHE A 61 -6.07 6.58 3.52
C PHE A 61 -6.55 7.60 2.50
N ASP A 62 -6.60 8.88 2.88
CA ASP A 62 -7.04 9.97 1.99
C ASP A 62 -6.22 9.97 0.68
N LYS A 63 -4.90 9.80 0.77
CA LYS A 63 -4.02 9.74 -0.41
C LYS A 63 -4.27 8.51 -1.27
N ILE A 64 -4.47 7.35 -0.64
CA ILE A 64 -4.77 6.10 -1.35
C ILE A 64 -6.07 6.29 -2.13
N GLU A 65 -7.16 6.68 -1.48
CA GLU A 65 -8.47 6.90 -2.11
C GLU A 65 -8.39 7.93 -3.24
N TYR A 66 -7.67 9.02 -3.01
CA TYR A 66 -7.47 10.07 -4.00
C TYR A 66 -6.76 9.56 -5.27
N VAL A 67 -5.68 8.80 -5.12
CA VAL A 67 -4.90 8.29 -6.26
C VAL A 67 -5.65 7.15 -6.96
N ILE A 68 -6.38 6.32 -6.20
CA ILE A 68 -7.26 5.29 -6.78
C ILE A 68 -8.34 5.93 -7.63
N GLY A 69 -9.04 6.96 -7.13
CA GLY A 69 -10.08 7.65 -7.89
C GLY A 69 -9.58 8.33 -9.16
N LYS A 70 -8.27 8.59 -9.26
CA LYS A 70 -7.61 9.13 -10.47
C LYS A 70 -7.19 8.07 -11.48
N HIS A 71 -7.01 6.82 -11.04
CA HIS A 71 -6.47 5.76 -11.87
C HIS A 71 -7.48 4.65 -12.06
N GLU A 72 -7.86 4.38 -13.31
CA GLU A 72 -8.65 3.19 -13.62
C GLU A 72 -7.78 1.95 -13.41
N TYR A 73 -8.23 1.07 -12.52
CA TYR A 73 -7.61 -0.22 -12.25
C TYR A 73 -8.32 -1.33 -13.00
N THR A 74 -7.56 -2.12 -13.76
CA THR A 74 -8.12 -3.33 -14.36
C THR A 74 -8.26 -4.44 -13.30
N HIS A 75 -9.12 -5.40 -13.59
CA HIS A 75 -9.28 -6.57 -12.71
C HIS A 75 -7.97 -7.36 -12.53
N GLU A 76 -7.10 -7.37 -13.56
CA GLU A 76 -5.77 -7.99 -13.49
C GLU A 76 -4.84 -7.21 -12.54
N GLU A 77 -4.78 -5.88 -12.66
CA GLU A 77 -3.96 -5.04 -11.77
C GLU A 77 -4.39 -5.16 -10.31
N LEU A 78 -5.70 -5.24 -10.05
CA LEU A 78 -6.23 -5.48 -8.70
C LEU A 78 -5.85 -6.87 -8.19
N ASN A 79 -5.92 -7.91 -9.04
CA ASN A 79 -5.51 -9.25 -8.65
C ASN A 79 -4.01 -9.35 -8.37
N ASP A 80 -3.18 -8.63 -9.13
CA ASP A 80 -1.75 -8.54 -8.87
C ASP A 80 -1.44 -7.79 -7.57
N LEU A 81 -2.15 -6.70 -7.28
CA LEU A 81 -2.07 -6.01 -6.00
C LEU A 81 -2.45 -6.94 -4.85
N LYS A 82 -3.58 -7.65 -4.96
CA LYS A 82 -4.00 -8.67 -3.98
C LYS A 82 -2.92 -9.70 -3.76
N ARG A 83 -2.36 -10.29 -4.83
CA ARG A 83 -1.29 -11.29 -4.76
C ARG A 83 -0.06 -10.79 -4.01
N ASP A 84 0.36 -9.56 -4.28
CA ASP A 84 1.55 -9.00 -3.63
C ASP A 84 1.30 -8.67 -2.16
N VAL A 85 0.10 -8.20 -1.81
CA VAL A 85 -0.28 -8.03 -0.41
C VAL A 85 -0.32 -9.39 0.31
N PHE A 86 -0.91 -10.43 -0.32
CA PHE A 86 -0.92 -11.79 0.24
C PHE A 86 0.49 -12.32 0.51
N LYS A 87 1.48 -12.01 -0.35
CA LYS A 87 2.89 -12.39 -0.11
C LYS A 87 3.47 -11.71 1.13
N ILE A 88 3.13 -10.45 1.38
CA ILE A 88 3.56 -9.73 2.58
C ILE A 88 2.93 -10.36 3.81
N PHE A 89 1.62 -10.63 3.78
CA PHE A 89 0.91 -11.23 4.91
C PHE A 89 1.38 -12.64 5.25
N ASN A 90 1.65 -13.47 4.23
CA ASN A 90 2.23 -14.79 4.42
C ASN A 90 3.66 -14.75 4.95
N SER A 91 4.33 -13.60 4.91
CA SER A 91 5.68 -13.46 5.46
C SER A 91 5.71 -13.26 6.98
N ASP A 92 4.55 -12.97 7.59
CA ASP A 92 4.47 -12.52 8.97
C ASP A 92 3.59 -13.36 9.93
N ASP A 93 3.04 -14.49 9.48
CA ASP A 93 2.18 -15.39 10.26
C ASP A 93 0.97 -14.71 10.98
N LYS A 94 0.69 -13.43 10.70
CA LYS A 94 -0.36 -12.59 11.32
C LYS A 94 -1.49 -12.22 10.33
N PHE A 95 -1.79 -13.16 9.45
CA PHE A 95 -2.71 -13.01 8.32
C PHE A 95 -4.11 -12.44 8.67
N VAL A 96 -4.69 -12.88 9.79
CA VAL A 96 -6.14 -12.75 10.07
C VAL A 96 -6.61 -11.31 10.33
N THR A 97 -5.78 -10.46 10.96
CA THR A 97 -6.19 -9.07 11.28
C THR A 97 -6.00 -8.13 10.08
N ASN A 98 -5.02 -8.44 9.22
CA ASN A 98 -4.60 -7.58 8.13
C ASN A 98 -5.45 -7.79 6.87
N GLU A 99 -6.02 -8.99 6.67
CA GLU A 99 -6.91 -9.30 5.54
C GLU A 99 -8.20 -8.48 5.58
N ARG A 100 -8.83 -8.31 6.74
CA ARG A 100 -10.03 -7.45 6.89
C ARG A 100 -9.75 -5.98 6.58
N TYR A 101 -8.55 -5.51 6.88
CA TYR A 101 -8.13 -4.14 6.61
C TYR A 101 -7.85 -3.94 5.13
N LEU A 102 -7.19 -4.93 4.50
CA LEU A 102 -7.02 -4.97 3.06
C LEU A 102 -8.36 -5.05 2.34
N GLU A 103 -9.30 -5.88 2.78
CA GLU A 103 -10.65 -5.95 2.21
C GLU A 103 -11.33 -4.58 2.25
N LYS A 104 -11.24 -3.83 3.35
CA LYS A 104 -11.77 -2.46 3.40
C LYS A 104 -11.12 -1.53 2.38
N VAL A 105 -9.79 -1.56 2.25
CA VAL A 105 -9.08 -0.74 1.27
C VAL A 105 -9.45 -1.15 -0.16
N LEU A 106 -9.56 -2.45 -0.44
CA LEU A 106 -9.91 -2.98 -1.74
C LEU A 106 -11.39 -2.78 -2.10
N ASP A 107 -12.30 -2.86 -1.13
CA ASP A 107 -13.71 -2.54 -1.32
C ASP A 107 -13.85 -1.05 -1.66
N ASN A 108 -13.09 -0.16 -1.02
CA ASN A 108 -13.03 1.25 -1.41
C ASN A 108 -12.41 1.47 -2.81
N ILE A 109 -11.66 0.51 -3.35
CA ILE A 109 -11.14 0.55 -4.74
C ILE A 109 -12.19 0.07 -5.76
N LEU A 110 -13.15 -0.75 -5.34
CA LEU A 110 -14.13 -1.41 -6.22
C LEU A 110 -15.46 -0.65 -6.33
N TYR A 111 -15.62 0.46 -5.63
CA TYR A 111 -16.77 1.38 -5.69
C TYR A 111 -16.41 2.69 -6.37
#